data_AF-A0A4Y2L6N6-F1
#
_entry.id   AF-A0A4Y2L6N6-F1
#
_cell.length_a   1.000
_cell.length_b   1.000
_cell.length_c   1.000
_cell.angle_alpha   90.00
_cell.angle_beta   90.00
_cell.angle_gamma   90.00
#
_symmetry.space_group_name_H-M   'P 1'
#
loop_
_entity.id
_entity.type
_entity.pdbx_description
1 polymer ?
#
loop_
_entity_poly.entity_id
_entity_poly.type
_entity_poly.pdbx_seq_one_letter_code
_entity_poly.pdbx_strand_id
1 'polypeptide(L)'
;MSAEGFRQEMPPKGGFAGIQWERIPLKKPWSGLKIFTVFAVVTAASYRVYFESIRLRRRLRRENEEVTVAIEPLLIAERDRIYLDQLRKNREEEKELMKNIPDWEVGTLYGDRIYKTVGDNIIHPCSVEYYAHANPYARAYMHTYDFWM
;
A
#
# COMPACT_ATOMS: atom_id res chain seq x y z
N MET A 1 -8.80 -12.55 -105.64
CA MET A 1 -8.52 -13.44 -104.50
C MET A 1 -8.48 -12.57 -103.26
N SER A 2 -9.49 -12.66 -102.39
CA SER A 2 -9.44 -11.99 -101.08
C SER A 2 -8.34 -12.66 -100.27
N ALA A 3 -7.21 -11.98 -100.11
CA ALA A 3 -6.29 -12.32 -99.05
C ALA A 3 -6.98 -11.87 -97.75
N GLU A 4 -7.48 -12.80 -96.94
CA GLU A 4 -7.78 -12.55 -95.54
C GLU A 4 -6.46 -12.13 -94.87
N GLY A 5 -6.21 -10.82 -94.90
CA GLY A 5 -5.00 -10.21 -94.39
C GLY A 5 -5.01 -10.25 -92.88
N PHE A 6 -3.95 -10.81 -92.29
CA PHE A 6 -3.74 -10.84 -90.85
C PHE A 6 -3.89 -9.43 -90.25
N ARG A 7 -4.91 -9.23 -89.41
CA ARG A 7 -5.14 -7.95 -88.73
C ARG A 7 -4.13 -7.84 -87.59
N GLN A 8 -2.97 -7.26 -87.89
CA GLN A 8 -1.95 -6.99 -86.89
C GLN A 8 -2.47 -5.94 -85.91
N GLU A 9 -2.44 -6.25 -84.61
CA GLU A 9 -2.73 -5.26 -83.57
C GLU A 9 -1.59 -4.23 -83.53
N MET A 10 -1.94 -2.98 -83.75
CA MET A 10 -1.00 -1.86 -83.81
C MET A 10 -1.32 -0.89 -82.65
N PRO A 11 -0.32 -0.19 -82.10
CA PRO A 11 -0.60 0.91 -81.20
C PRO A 11 -1.50 1.94 -81.90
N PRO A 12 -2.38 2.64 -81.17
CA PRO A 12 -3.20 3.69 -81.74
C PRO A 12 -2.33 4.73 -82.45
N LYS A 13 -2.84 5.37 -83.50
CA LYS A 13 -2.06 6.29 -84.38
C LYS A 13 -1.41 7.49 -83.65
N GLY A 14 -1.74 7.74 -82.39
CA GLY A 14 -1.13 8.76 -81.51
C GLY A 14 -0.25 8.23 -80.37
N GLY A 15 0.05 6.92 -80.34
CA GLY A 15 0.81 6.28 -79.26
C GLY A 15 0.00 6.06 -77.98
N PHE A 16 0.56 5.30 -77.03
CA PHE A 16 -0.02 5.14 -75.69
C PHE A 16 0.29 6.35 -74.81
N ALA A 17 -0.54 6.59 -73.80
CA ALA A 17 -0.25 7.60 -72.78
C ALA A 17 1.08 7.27 -72.08
N GLY A 18 1.84 8.31 -71.75
CA GLY A 18 3.09 8.15 -71.00
C GLY A 18 2.82 7.47 -69.66
N ILE A 19 3.41 6.29 -69.47
CA ILE A 19 3.31 5.57 -68.21
C ILE A 19 4.23 6.25 -67.22
N GLN A 20 3.68 6.71 -66.09
CA GLN A 20 4.50 7.22 -65.01
C GLN A 20 5.21 6.06 -64.31
N TRP A 21 6.50 5.89 -64.62
CA TRP A 21 7.35 4.89 -64.01
C TRP A 21 8.10 5.42 -62.78
N GLU A 22 8.16 6.75 -62.62
CA GLU A 22 8.81 7.41 -61.48
C GLU A 22 7.96 7.32 -60.21
N ARG A 23 8.62 7.06 -59.08
CA ARG A 23 7.98 7.05 -57.77
C ARG A 23 7.63 8.47 -57.32
N ILE A 24 6.36 8.74 -57.06
CA ILE A 24 5.93 9.98 -56.39
C ILE A 24 6.10 9.80 -54.87
N PRO A 25 7.03 10.52 -54.21
CA PRO A 25 7.12 10.46 -52.75
C PRO A 25 5.91 11.15 -52.12
N LEU A 26 5.31 10.52 -51.10
CA LEU A 26 4.23 11.14 -50.34
C LEU A 26 4.76 12.36 -49.57
N LYS A 27 4.03 13.48 -49.65
CA LYS A 27 4.32 14.67 -48.84
C LYS A 27 4.11 14.33 -47.36
N LYS A 28 5.15 14.46 -46.54
CA LYS A 28 5.07 14.22 -45.10
C LYS A 28 4.48 15.48 -44.43
N PRO A 29 3.28 15.43 -43.84
CA PRO A 29 2.64 16.62 -43.26
C PRO A 29 3.34 17.11 -41.99
N TRP A 30 4.10 16.24 -41.32
CA TRP A 30 4.79 16.53 -40.07
C TRP A 30 6.31 16.54 -40.26
N SER A 31 6.93 17.67 -39.92
CA SER A 31 8.39 17.78 -39.77
C SER A 31 8.79 17.28 -38.37
N GLY A 32 9.98 16.70 -38.23
CA GLY A 32 10.48 16.16 -36.96
C GLY A 32 10.46 17.20 -35.84
N LEU A 33 10.81 18.46 -36.14
CA LEU A 33 10.75 19.56 -35.17
C LEU A 33 9.33 19.79 -34.61
N LYS A 34 8.30 19.69 -35.45
CA LYS A 34 6.90 19.86 -35.01
C LYS A 34 6.48 18.77 -34.04
N ILE A 35 6.95 17.54 -34.26
CA ILE A 35 6.66 16.40 -33.38
C ILE A 35 7.33 16.62 -32.02
N PHE A 36 8.60 17.04 -32.01
CA PHE A 36 9.31 17.35 -30.77
C PHE A 36 8.67 18.50 -29.99
N THR A 37 8.19 19.55 -30.67
CA THR A 37 7.51 20.65 -29.99
C THR A 37 6.19 20.21 -29.36
N VAL A 38 5.40 19.41 -30.07
CA VAL A 38 4.12 18.89 -29.52
C VAL A 38 4.41 17.99 -28.33
N PHE A 39 5.40 17.10 -28.44
CA PHE A 39 5.81 16.24 -27.34
C PHE A 39 6.22 17.07 -26.11
N ALA A 40 7.09 18.06 -26.28
CA ALA A 40 7.53 18.92 -25.18
C ALA A 40 6.37 19.64 -24.47
N VAL A 41 5.40 20.16 -25.23
CA VAL A 41 4.21 20.83 -24.67
C VAL A 41 3.34 19.85 -23.89
N VAL A 42 3.07 18.68 -24.45
CA VAL A 42 2.27 17.64 -23.79
C VAL A 42 2.97 17.19 -22.51
N THR A 43 4.27 16.91 -22.57
CA THR A 43 5.06 16.50 -21.40
C THR A 43 5.03 17.58 -20.32
N ALA A 44 5.22 18.85 -20.66
CA ALA A 44 5.15 19.95 -19.68
C ALA A 44 3.77 20.05 -19.01
N ALA A 45 2.69 19.94 -19.79
CA ALA A 45 1.33 19.93 -19.25
C ALA A 45 1.08 18.72 -18.34
N SER A 46 1.51 17.53 -18.75
CA SER A 46 1.42 16.31 -17.94
C SER A 46 2.18 16.43 -16.62
N TYR A 47 3.39 16.98 -16.64
CA TYR A 47 4.16 17.23 -15.41
C TYR A 47 3.42 18.16 -14.45
N ARG A 48 2.82 19.23 -14.95
CA ARG A 48 2.04 20.15 -14.12
C ARG A 48 0.87 19.43 -13.42
N VAL A 49 0.09 18.65 -14.16
CA VAL A 49 -1.03 17.86 -13.61
C VAL A 49 -0.52 16.83 -12.60
N TYR A 50 0.60 16.16 -12.90
CA TYR A 50 1.23 15.20 -12.00
C TYR A 50 1.63 15.83 -10.66
N PHE A 51 2.28 17.00 -10.68
CA PHE A 51 2.65 17.70 -9.45
C PHE A 51 1.44 18.14 -8.62
N GLU A 52 0.37 18.60 -9.24
CA GLU A 52 -0.88 18.91 -8.52
C GLU A 52 -1.49 17.66 -7.88
N SER A 53 -1.45 16.51 -8.58
CA SER A 53 -1.91 15.25 -8.01
C SER A 53 -1.10 14.81 -6.78
N ILE A 54 0.22 15.02 -6.79
CA ILE A 54 1.08 14.75 -5.62
C ILE A 54 0.72 15.68 -4.48
N ARG A 55 0.53 16.98 -4.74
CA ARG A 55 0.14 17.96 -3.72
C ARG A 55 -1.20 17.60 -3.08
N LEU A 56 -2.16 17.13 -3.87
CA LEU A 56 -3.45 16.65 -3.36
C LEU A 56 -3.27 15.40 -2.48
N ARG A 57 -2.54 14.38 -2.95
CA ARG A 57 -2.28 13.16 -2.16
C ARG A 57 -1.58 13.46 -0.84
N ARG A 58 -0.62 14.40 -0.82
CA ARG A 58 0.04 14.83 0.42
C ARG A 58 -0.89 15.58 1.37
N ARG A 59 -1.89 16.29 0.86
CA ARG A 59 -2.94 16.92 1.69
C ARG A 59 -3.84 15.86 2.32
N LEU A 60 -4.36 14.94 1.52
CA LEU A 60 -5.20 13.84 2.00
C LEU A 60 -4.48 12.94 3.00
N ARG A 61 -3.19 12.67 2.79
CA ARG A 61 -2.38 11.92 3.75
C ARG A 61 -2.26 12.64 5.08
N ARG A 62 -1.99 13.95 5.08
CA ARG A 62 -1.93 14.75 6.31
C ARG A 62 -3.28 14.79 7.01
N GLU A 63 -4.37 14.96 6.27
CA GLU A 63 -5.72 14.92 6.83
C GLU A 63 -6.00 13.58 7.54
N ASN A 64 -5.64 12.45 6.92
CA ASN A 64 -5.76 11.13 7.56
C ASN A 64 -4.88 10.98 8.81
N GLU A 65 -3.64 11.50 8.77
CA GLU A 65 -2.73 11.49 9.92
C GLU A 65 -3.28 12.36 11.06
N GLU A 66 -3.80 13.55 10.76
CA GLU A 66 -4.45 14.46 11.72
C GLU A 66 -5.69 13.81 12.37
N VAL A 67 -6.53 13.13 11.58
CA VAL A 67 -7.68 12.38 12.10
C VAL A 67 -7.23 11.24 13.00
N THR A 68 -6.16 10.53 12.63
CA THR A 68 -5.61 9.43 13.44
C THR A 68 -5.12 9.96 14.79
N VAL A 69 -4.34 11.04 14.80
CA VAL A 69 -3.86 11.69 16.03
C VAL A 69 -5.01 12.21 16.90
N ALA A 70 -6.09 12.70 16.28
CA ALA A 70 -7.26 13.17 17.03
C ALA A 70 -8.00 12.03 17.77
N ILE A 71 -8.04 10.83 17.19
CA ILE A 71 -8.76 9.66 17.74
C ILE A 71 -7.85 8.80 18.64
N GLU A 72 -6.54 8.82 18.40
CA GLU A 72 -5.51 8.09 19.15
C GLU A 72 -5.68 8.13 20.68
N PRO A 73 -5.89 9.28 21.36
CA PRO A 73 -6.01 9.29 22.81
C PRO A 73 -7.23 8.52 23.33
N LEU A 74 -8.33 8.46 22.56
CA LEU A 74 -9.49 7.63 22.92
C LEU A 74 -9.14 6.14 22.83
N LEU A 75 -8.51 5.73 21.74
CA LEU A 75 -8.12 4.34 21.50
C LEU A 75 -7.09 3.86 22.54
N ILE A 76 -6.11 4.70 22.87
CA ILE A 76 -5.14 4.40 23.92
C ILE A 76 -5.83 4.26 25.27
N ALA A 77 -6.76 5.16 25.62
CA ALA A 77 -7.49 5.07 26.88
C ALA A 77 -8.36 3.80 26.97
N GLU A 78 -9.01 3.39 25.87
CA GLU A 78 -9.76 2.12 25.81
C GLU A 78 -8.82 0.91 25.95
N ARG A 79 -7.68 0.94 25.27
CA ARG A 79 -6.64 -0.09 25.35
C ARG A 79 -6.13 -0.24 26.77
N ASP A 80 -5.79 0.86 27.43
CA ASP A 80 -5.26 0.88 28.79
C ASP A 80 -6.28 0.32 29.79
N ARG A 81 -7.58 0.61 29.61
CA ARG A 81 -8.65 0.02 30.43
C ARG A 81 -8.72 -1.50 30.28
N ILE A 82 -8.70 -2.00 29.04
CA ILE A 82 -8.72 -3.44 28.76
C ILE A 82 -7.47 -4.11 29.35
N TYR A 83 -6.31 -3.47 29.20
CA TYR A 83 -5.04 -3.95 29.70
C TYR A 83 -5.03 -4.08 31.24
N LEU A 84 -5.48 -3.04 31.95
CA LEU A 84 -5.56 -3.07 33.41
C LEU A 84 -6.60 -4.09 33.91
N ASP A 85 -7.72 -4.25 33.19
CA ASP A 85 -8.75 -5.26 33.52
C ASP A 85 -8.19 -6.68 33.40
N GLN A 86 -7.40 -6.97 32.35
CA GLN A 86 -6.76 -8.27 32.21
C GLN A 86 -5.71 -8.54 33.29
N LEU A 87 -4.88 -7.55 33.62
CA LEU A 87 -3.92 -7.67 34.72
C LEU A 87 -4.61 -7.93 36.06
N ARG A 88 -5.76 -7.29 36.29
CA ARG A 88 -6.57 -7.51 37.48
C ARG A 88 -7.10 -8.94 37.53
N LYS A 89 -7.64 -9.47 36.43
CA LYS A 89 -8.10 -10.86 36.34
C LYS A 89 -6.98 -11.85 36.66
N ASN A 90 -5.81 -11.68 36.05
CA ASN A 90 -4.65 -12.55 36.32
C ASN A 90 -4.26 -12.53 37.80
N ARG A 91 -4.31 -11.36 38.46
CA ARG A 91 -4.02 -11.22 39.89
C ARG A 91 -5.10 -11.86 40.78
N GLU A 92 -6.37 -11.75 40.40
CA GLU A 92 -7.48 -12.39 41.11
C GLU A 92 -7.39 -13.92 41.00
N GLU A 93 -7.05 -14.45 39.83
CA GLU A 93 -6.83 -15.89 39.61
C GLU A 93 -5.58 -16.40 40.35
N GLU A 94 -4.47 -15.65 40.34
CA GLU A 94 -3.28 -15.96 41.12
C GLU A 94 -3.62 -16.11 42.61
N LYS A 95 -4.41 -15.16 43.15
CA LYS A 95 -4.85 -15.20 44.55
C LYS A 95 -5.70 -16.43 44.85
N GLU A 96 -6.58 -16.84 43.93
CA GLU A 96 -7.42 -18.02 44.13
C GLU A 96 -6.62 -19.33 44.03
N LEU A 97 -5.69 -19.42 43.09
CA LEU A 97 -4.87 -20.61 42.84
C LEU A 97 -3.83 -20.82 43.94
N MET A 98 -3.19 -19.74 44.41
CA MET A 98 -2.07 -19.80 45.36
C MET A 98 -2.48 -19.71 46.83
N LYS A 99 -3.78 -19.63 47.14
CA LYS A 99 -4.30 -19.47 48.52
C LYS A 99 -3.85 -20.53 49.52
N ASN A 100 -3.50 -21.73 49.06
CA ASN A 100 -3.14 -22.87 49.91
C ASN A 100 -1.63 -23.03 50.12
N ILE A 101 -0.80 -22.18 49.50
CA ILE A 101 0.65 -22.29 49.57
C ILE A 101 1.16 -21.40 50.72
N PRO A 102 1.92 -21.95 51.68
CA PRO A 102 2.51 -21.14 52.74
C PRO A 102 3.50 -20.12 52.16
N ASP A 103 3.54 -18.93 52.75
CA ASP A 103 4.46 -17.84 52.40
C ASP A 103 4.32 -17.29 50.95
N TRP A 104 3.19 -17.56 50.27
CA TRP A 104 2.90 -16.95 48.97
C TRP A 104 2.26 -15.57 49.10
N GLU A 105 2.97 -14.54 48.68
CA GLU A 105 2.47 -13.18 48.56
C GLU A 105 2.14 -12.85 47.09
N VAL A 106 0.86 -12.60 46.80
CA VAL A 106 0.36 -12.35 45.44
C VAL A 106 1.11 -11.20 44.76
N GLY A 107 1.61 -11.44 43.54
CA GLY A 107 2.38 -10.47 42.77
C GLY A 107 3.86 -10.36 43.15
N THR A 108 4.35 -11.23 44.04
CA THR A 108 5.77 -11.36 44.38
C THR A 108 6.20 -12.83 44.25
N LEU A 109 7.50 -13.07 44.18
CA LEU A 109 8.05 -14.41 44.28
C LEU A 109 8.37 -14.68 45.76
N TYR A 110 7.44 -15.29 46.50
CA TYR A 110 7.60 -15.58 47.93
C TYR A 110 8.05 -14.36 48.77
N GLY A 111 7.43 -13.20 48.56
CA GLY A 111 7.76 -11.94 49.24
C GLY A 111 8.84 -11.09 48.54
N ASP A 112 9.61 -11.67 47.61
CA ASP A 112 10.62 -10.95 46.85
C ASP A 112 10.07 -10.41 45.52
N ARG A 113 10.30 -9.12 45.24
CA ARG A 113 10.02 -8.54 43.93
C ARG A 113 10.99 -9.11 42.89
N ILE A 114 10.46 -9.62 41.77
CA ILE A 114 11.26 -10.15 40.65
C ILE A 114 12.23 -9.09 40.13
N TYR A 115 11.74 -7.86 39.96
CA TYR A 115 12.52 -6.73 39.47
C TYR A 115 12.97 -5.83 40.62
N LYS A 116 14.28 -5.81 40.87
CA LYS A 116 14.89 -5.09 42.01
C LYS A 116 15.24 -3.63 41.71
N THR A 117 15.53 -3.31 40.45
CA THR A 117 16.10 -2.02 40.03
C THR A 117 15.08 -0.99 39.56
N VAL A 118 13.82 -1.41 39.37
CA VAL A 118 12.83 -0.67 38.59
C VAL A 118 12.04 0.36 39.43
N GLY A 119 12.17 0.31 40.76
CA GLY A 119 11.50 1.24 41.68
C GLY A 119 9.98 1.16 41.57
N ASP A 120 9.35 2.30 41.29
CA ASP A 120 7.89 2.45 41.17
C ASP A 120 7.39 2.40 39.71
N ASN A 121 8.28 2.15 38.74
CA ASN A 121 7.88 2.09 37.34
C ASN A 121 7.09 0.80 37.05
N ILE A 122 6.11 0.91 36.15
CA ILE A 122 5.31 -0.23 35.68
C ILE A 122 6.14 -1.02 34.68
N ILE A 123 6.14 -2.35 34.86
CA ILE A 123 6.77 -3.28 33.94
C ILE A 123 5.65 -3.96 33.18
N HIS A 124 5.67 -3.83 31.87
CA HIS A 124 4.70 -4.52 31.03
C HIS A 124 5.01 -6.03 31.03
N PRO A 125 4.02 -6.89 31.29
CA PRO A 125 4.20 -8.33 31.23
C PRO A 125 4.50 -8.75 29.79
N CYS A 126 5.19 -9.86 29.63
CA CYS A 126 5.29 -10.46 28.30
C CYS A 126 3.92 -11.05 27.89
N SER A 127 3.73 -11.29 26.59
CA SER A 127 2.48 -11.86 26.06
C SER A 127 2.02 -13.13 26.80
N VAL A 128 2.98 -13.99 27.16
CA VAL A 128 2.72 -15.24 27.87
C VAL A 128 2.14 -15.01 29.27
N GLU A 129 2.66 -14.00 29.98
CA GLU A 129 2.18 -13.60 31.31
C GLU A 129 0.83 -12.88 31.21
N TYR A 130 0.65 -12.01 30.22
CA TYR A 130 -0.59 -11.29 29.99
C TYR A 130 -1.75 -12.25 29.68
N TYR A 131 -1.50 -13.26 28.84
CA TYR A 131 -2.48 -14.28 28.44
C TYR A 131 -2.40 -15.59 29.23
N ALA A 132 -1.77 -15.60 30.42
CA ALA A 132 -1.60 -16.82 31.21
C ALA A 132 -2.93 -17.54 31.51
N HIS A 133 -3.96 -16.74 31.78
CA HIS A 133 -5.31 -17.19 32.16
C HIS A 133 -6.37 -16.99 31.07
N ALA A 134 -5.95 -16.56 29.88
CA ALA A 134 -6.87 -16.36 28.77
C ALA A 134 -7.28 -17.69 28.13
N ASN A 135 -8.42 -17.69 27.43
CA ASN A 135 -8.87 -18.83 26.64
C ASN A 135 -7.74 -19.27 25.67
N PRO A 136 -7.36 -20.57 25.63
CA PRO A 136 -6.29 -21.07 24.76
C PRO A 136 -6.43 -20.68 23.28
N TYR A 137 -7.66 -20.63 22.76
CA TYR A 137 -7.93 -20.20 21.38
C TYR A 137 -7.75 -18.70 21.20
N ALA A 138 -8.12 -17.90 22.20
CA ALA A 138 -7.90 -16.45 22.19
C ALA A 138 -6.40 -16.12 22.26
N ARG A 139 -5.65 -16.86 23.07
CA ARG A 139 -4.19 -16.70 23.21
C ARG A 139 -3.45 -16.84 21.88
N ALA A 140 -3.75 -17.88 21.10
CA ALA A 140 -3.11 -18.10 19.80
C ALA A 140 -3.45 -17.00 18.78
N TYR A 141 -4.70 -16.52 18.80
CA TYR A 141 -5.15 -15.45 17.91
C TYR A 141 -4.59 -14.08 18.31
N MET A 142 -4.41 -13.82 19.60
CA MET A 142 -3.94 -12.54 20.11
C MET A 142 -2.41 -12.39 20.03
N HIS A 143 -1.66 -13.49 20.13
CA HIS A 143 -0.21 -13.49 19.99
C HIS A 143 0.29 -12.90 18.66
N THR A 144 -0.54 -12.94 17.60
CA THR A 144 -0.23 -12.33 16.31
C THR A 144 -0.49 -10.83 16.27
N TYR A 145 -1.31 -10.30 17.20
CA TYR A 145 -1.62 -8.86 17.31
C TYR A 145 -0.79 -8.15 18.39
N ASP A 146 -0.02 -8.87 19.21
CA ASP A 146 0.90 -8.30 20.21
C ASP A 146 1.92 -7.32 19.65
N PHE A 147 2.27 -7.42 18.36
CA PHE A 147 3.15 -6.46 17.70
C PHE A 147 2.63 -5.02 17.76
N TRP A 148 1.32 -4.84 17.93
CA TRP A 148 0.64 -3.54 18.00
C TRP A 148 0.24 -3.14 19.44
N MET A 149 0.56 -3.95 20.46
CA MET A 149 0.39 -3.61 21.88
C MET A 149 1.69 -3.02 22.44
#